data_AF-A0A1G2HT97-F1
#
_entry.id   AF-A0A1G2HT97-F1
#
_cell.length_a   1.000
_cell.length_b   1.000
_cell.length_c   1.000
_cell.angle_alpha   90.00
_cell.angle_beta   90.00
_cell.angle_gamma   90.00
#
_symmetry.space_group_name_H-M   'P 1'
#
loop_
_entity.id
_entity.type
_entity.pdbx_description
1 polymer ?
#
loop_
_entity_poly.entity_id
_entity_poly.type
_entity_poly.pdbx_seq_one_letter_code
_entity_poly.pdbx_strand_id
1 'polypeptide(L)'
;MRKLGYNIEPLKVASALSAPGSEVDPSIGIRSTLRLGDSAIFVGEVRSKEAIALFEAMRVGAAANVVAGTIHADSPYGVFDRVVNDIGVPKTSFKAIDIIVVANPVISGLKKYKRVLRITEVRKEWDEDPLREHGFVDLMAYNPVTDQLEITDELRNGNSDILKRMAGRVKEFAGDWDAVWNNIVLRANCKQAIVDAFSESGDESLLEAEFVIRANDIFRIVSDKVKEKTGKLDSDKIYFEFKEWLRKEVKKRKQEE
;
A
#
# COMPACT_ATOMS: atom_id res chain seq x y z
N MET A 1 -6.36 -6.90 -15.78
CA MET A 1 -7.00 -5.76 -15.09
C MET A 1 -8.25 -5.22 -15.79
N ARG A 2 -8.22 -4.67 -17.02
CA ARG A 2 -9.48 -4.26 -17.71
C ARG A 2 -10.48 -5.42 -17.88
N LYS A 3 -9.98 -6.61 -18.23
CA LYS A 3 -10.76 -7.87 -18.26
C LYS A 3 -11.36 -8.27 -16.89
N LEU A 4 -10.83 -7.72 -15.80
CA LEU A 4 -11.27 -7.98 -14.42
C LEU A 4 -12.18 -6.85 -13.91
N GLY A 5 -12.72 -6.00 -14.79
CA GLY A 5 -13.67 -4.94 -14.44
C GLY A 5 -13.04 -3.60 -14.03
N TYR A 6 -11.71 -3.47 -14.01
CA TYR A 6 -11.05 -2.20 -13.67
C TYR A 6 -11.05 -1.24 -14.86
N ASN A 7 -11.53 -0.02 -14.62
CA ASN A 7 -11.31 1.07 -15.57
C ASN A 7 -9.88 1.59 -15.43
N ILE A 8 -9.05 1.34 -16.43
CA ILE A 8 -7.65 1.77 -16.44
C ILE A 8 -7.46 2.74 -17.58
N GLU A 9 -7.02 3.95 -17.26
CA GLU A 9 -6.60 4.94 -18.24
C GLU A 9 -5.08 5.09 -18.21
N PRO A 10 -4.36 4.65 -19.26
CA PRO A 10 -2.92 4.86 -19.34
C PRO A 10 -2.64 6.33 -19.67
N LEU A 11 -1.96 7.01 -18.75
CA LEU A 11 -1.42 8.34 -19.02
C LEU A 11 -0.03 8.21 -19.65
N LYS A 12 0.07 8.37 -20.98
CA LYS A 12 1.37 8.50 -21.65
C LYS A 12 1.81 9.95 -21.60
N VAL A 13 2.89 10.19 -20.86
CA VAL A 13 3.51 11.50 -20.73
C VAL A 13 4.78 11.53 -21.56
N ALA A 14 5.11 12.71 -22.09
CA ALA A 14 6.27 12.86 -22.94
C ALA A 14 7.56 12.43 -22.21
N SER A 15 8.43 11.69 -22.89
CA SER A 15 9.78 11.48 -22.36
C SER A 15 10.49 12.83 -22.29
N ALA A 16 11.26 13.06 -21.22
CA ALA A 16 12.08 14.27 -21.07
C ALA A 16 13.10 14.47 -22.21
N LEU A 17 13.32 13.44 -23.05
CA LEU A 17 14.25 13.42 -24.18
C LEU A 17 13.54 13.40 -25.56
N SER A 18 12.21 13.37 -25.62
CA SER A 18 11.46 13.33 -26.89
C SER A 18 11.33 14.72 -27.52
N ALA A 19 11.46 14.79 -28.85
CA ALA A 19 11.10 16.00 -29.61
C ALA A 19 9.59 16.28 -29.52
N PRO A 20 9.16 17.55 -29.50
CA PRO A 20 7.75 17.91 -29.33
C PRO A 20 6.96 17.45 -30.58
N GLY A 21 6.02 16.53 -30.42
CA GLY A 21 5.29 15.98 -31.58
C GLY A 21 3.90 15.42 -31.32
N SER A 22 3.61 14.84 -30.15
CA SER A 22 2.27 14.33 -29.84
C SER A 22 2.02 13.97 -28.36
N GLU A 23 3.03 14.08 -27.51
CA GLU A 23 2.96 13.64 -26.12
C GLU A 23 2.61 14.82 -25.21
N VAL A 24 1.71 14.58 -24.25
CA VAL A 24 1.23 15.59 -23.30
C VAL A 24 2.28 15.78 -22.19
N ASP A 25 2.50 17.04 -21.80
CA ASP A 25 3.35 17.36 -20.64
C ASP A 25 2.84 16.60 -19.39
N PRO A 26 3.72 15.92 -18.63
CA PRO A 26 3.30 15.14 -17.47
C PRO A 26 2.43 15.91 -16.47
N SER A 27 2.70 17.21 -16.28
CA SER A 27 1.93 18.07 -15.38
C SER A 27 0.48 18.27 -15.86
N ILE A 28 0.25 18.35 -17.17
CA ILE A 28 -1.09 18.47 -17.76
C ILE A 28 -1.85 17.14 -17.61
N GLY A 29 -1.15 16.03 -17.80
CA GLY A 29 -1.73 14.70 -17.62
C GLY A 29 -2.19 14.46 -16.18
N ILE A 30 -1.34 14.77 -15.20
CA ILE A 30 -1.68 14.71 -13.77
C ILE A 30 -2.82 15.67 -13.44
N ARG A 31 -2.82 16.91 -13.96
CA ARG A 31 -3.92 17.85 -13.73
C ARG A 31 -5.26 17.38 -14.32
N SER A 32 -5.21 16.57 -15.38
CA SER A 32 -6.40 15.98 -15.98
C SER A 32 -6.97 14.86 -15.12
N THR A 33 -6.12 14.07 -14.44
CA THR A 33 -6.60 13.01 -13.54
C THR A 33 -7.38 13.55 -12.35
N LEU A 34 -7.12 14.80 -11.93
CA LEU A 34 -7.88 15.48 -10.86
C LEU A 34 -9.38 15.59 -11.13
N ARG A 35 -9.78 15.49 -12.41
CA ARG A 35 -11.18 15.57 -12.84
C ARG A 35 -11.84 14.21 -13.01
N LEU A 36 -11.09 13.12 -12.85
CA LEU A 36 -11.60 11.75 -12.98
C LEU A 36 -12.33 11.28 -11.72
N GLY A 37 -12.32 12.07 -10.64
CA GLY A 37 -13.06 11.79 -9.41
C GLY A 37 -12.44 10.66 -8.61
N ASP A 38 -13.28 9.68 -8.23
CA ASP A 38 -12.92 8.57 -7.34
C ASP A 38 -11.98 7.57 -8.02
N SER A 39 -10.68 7.86 -7.98
CA SER A 39 -9.66 7.13 -8.74
C SER A 39 -8.41 6.88 -7.91
N ALA A 40 -7.60 5.92 -8.37
CA ALA A 40 -6.25 5.69 -7.88
C ALA A 40 -5.24 6.10 -8.95
N ILE A 41 -4.18 6.78 -8.55
CA ILE A 41 -3.11 7.23 -9.44
C ILE A 41 -1.85 6.44 -9.12
N PHE A 42 -1.29 5.76 -10.12
CA PHE A 42 -0.01 5.08 -10.03
C PHE A 42 0.98 5.74 -10.98
N VAL A 43 2.02 6.35 -10.44
CA VAL A 43 3.10 6.99 -11.19
C VAL A 43 4.29 6.05 -11.20
N GLY A 44 4.74 5.65 -12.39
CA GLY A 44 5.83 4.69 -12.54
C GLY A 44 7.07 5.10 -11.76
N GLU A 45 7.65 6.26 -12.08
CA GLU A 45 8.78 6.85 -11.36
C GLU A 45 8.70 8.38 -11.43
N VAL A 46 8.93 9.05 -10.31
CA VAL A 46 8.98 10.52 -10.22
C VAL A 46 10.44 10.96 -10.33
N ARG A 47 10.78 11.80 -11.32
CA ARG A 47 12.18 12.18 -11.58
C ARG A 47 12.44 13.68 -11.61
N SER A 48 11.45 14.47 -12.04
CA SER A 48 11.62 15.90 -12.31
C SER A 48 10.42 16.73 -11.82
N LYS A 49 10.23 17.93 -12.39
CA LYS A 49 9.27 18.94 -11.96
C LYS A 49 7.80 18.51 -12.06
N GLU A 50 7.48 17.41 -12.74
CA GLU A 50 6.15 16.79 -12.73
C GLU A 50 5.69 16.43 -11.31
N ALA A 51 6.64 16.17 -10.40
CA ALA A 51 6.34 15.93 -9.00
C ALA A 51 5.59 17.11 -8.37
N ILE A 52 5.89 18.36 -8.75
CA ILE A 52 5.20 19.52 -8.17
C ILE A 52 3.70 19.42 -8.42
N ALA A 53 3.29 19.11 -9.66
CA ALA A 53 1.89 18.91 -9.99
C ALA A 53 1.28 17.69 -9.28
N LEU A 54 2.03 16.59 -9.12
CA LEU A 54 1.58 15.40 -8.39
C LEU A 54 1.34 15.70 -6.90
N PHE A 55 2.27 16.37 -6.24
CA PHE A 55 2.16 16.69 -4.82
C PHE A 55 1.13 17.79 -4.57
N GLU A 56 0.95 18.74 -5.50
CA GLU A 56 -0.19 19.66 -5.49
C GLU A 56 -1.52 18.90 -5.59
N ALA A 57 -1.61 17.95 -6.53
CA ALA A 57 -2.78 17.09 -6.72
C ALA A 57 -3.13 16.27 -5.48
N MET A 58 -2.13 15.65 -4.85
CA MET A 58 -2.29 14.90 -3.60
C MET A 58 -2.80 15.80 -2.48
N ARG A 59 -2.21 16.99 -2.32
CA ARG A 59 -2.58 17.94 -1.26
C ARG A 59 -4.02 18.43 -1.38
N VAL A 60 -4.51 18.67 -2.60
CA VAL A 60 -5.90 19.11 -2.82
C VAL A 60 -6.92 17.96 -2.84
N GLY A 61 -6.48 16.71 -2.62
CA GLY A 61 -7.35 15.54 -2.52
C GLY A 61 -7.90 15.07 -3.88
N ALA A 62 -7.16 15.31 -4.96
CA ALA A 62 -7.66 15.09 -6.31
C ALA A 62 -7.72 13.62 -6.77
N ALA A 63 -7.15 12.71 -5.98
CA ALA A 63 -7.44 11.28 -6.06
C ALA A 63 -8.11 10.90 -4.73
N ALA A 64 -9.35 10.43 -4.80
CA ALA A 64 -10.14 10.19 -3.59
C ALA A 64 -9.66 8.97 -2.78
N ASN A 65 -8.85 8.07 -3.38
CA ASN A 65 -8.41 6.83 -2.72
C ASN A 65 -6.90 6.72 -2.52
N VAL A 66 -6.13 6.48 -3.59
CA VAL A 66 -4.70 6.12 -3.47
C VAL A 66 -3.88 6.85 -4.53
N VAL A 67 -2.78 7.46 -4.09
CA VAL A 67 -1.71 7.92 -4.98
C VAL A 67 -0.43 7.19 -4.59
N ALA A 68 0.17 6.48 -5.54
CA ALA A 68 1.40 5.76 -5.32
C ALA A 68 2.38 6.03 -6.46
N GLY A 69 3.67 6.01 -6.16
CA GLY A 69 4.69 6.01 -7.18
C GLY A 69 6.04 5.61 -6.64
N THR A 70 7.03 5.48 -7.52
CA THR A 70 8.40 5.16 -7.12
C THR A 70 9.30 6.38 -7.24
N ILE A 71 10.34 6.42 -6.41
CA ILE A 71 11.38 7.43 -6.45
C ILE A 71 12.70 6.77 -6.07
N HIS A 72 13.77 7.15 -6.74
CA HIS A 72 15.10 6.61 -6.45
C HIS A 72 15.69 7.29 -5.21
N ALA A 73 15.57 6.65 -4.05
CA ALA A 73 16.16 7.08 -2.79
C ALA A 73 16.45 5.85 -1.90
N ASP A 74 17.43 5.97 -1.00
CA ASP A 74 17.88 4.88 -0.13
C ASP A 74 17.26 4.92 1.28
N SER A 75 16.56 6.01 1.62
CA SER A 75 16.00 6.28 2.95
C SER A 75 14.82 7.25 2.87
N PRO A 76 13.95 7.32 3.90
CA PRO A 76 12.86 8.30 3.96
C PRO A 76 13.35 9.75 3.88
N TYR A 77 14.50 10.04 4.50
CA TYR A 77 15.11 11.37 4.39
C TYR A 77 15.68 11.64 2.99
N GLY A 78 16.25 10.63 2.33
CA GLY A 78 16.66 10.75 0.92
C GLY A 78 15.48 11.03 -0.01
N VAL A 79 14.29 10.48 0.29
CA VAL A 79 13.05 10.83 -0.44
C VAL A 79 12.70 12.30 -0.20
N PHE A 80 12.78 12.79 1.03
CA PHE A 80 12.55 14.20 1.35
C PHE A 80 13.53 15.13 0.62
N ASP A 81 14.81 14.84 0.68
CA ASP A 81 15.87 15.62 0.02
C ASP A 81 15.62 15.68 -1.49
N ARG A 82 15.31 14.54 -2.11
CA ARG A 82 15.02 14.47 -3.54
C ARG A 82 13.75 15.24 -3.92
N VAL A 83 12.67 15.10 -3.16
CA VAL A 83 11.37 15.70 -3.50
C VAL A 83 11.37 17.21 -3.21
N VAL A 84 11.86 17.59 -2.04
CA VAL A 84 11.78 18.97 -1.55
C VAL A 84 12.97 19.79 -2.01
N ASN A 85 14.19 19.33 -1.78
CA ASN A 85 15.40 20.13 -2.01
C ASN A 85 15.83 20.09 -3.49
N ASP A 86 15.82 18.92 -4.13
CA ASP A 86 16.23 18.81 -5.54
C ASP A 86 15.12 19.26 -6.50
N ILE A 87 13.90 18.69 -6.37
CA ILE A 87 12.81 18.95 -7.32
C ILE A 87 12.10 20.28 -7.01
N GLY A 88 12.11 20.72 -5.75
CA GLY A 88 11.48 21.97 -5.31
C GLY A 88 10.01 21.84 -4.92
N VAL A 89 9.54 20.64 -4.55
CA VAL A 89 8.19 20.47 -4.01
C VAL A 89 8.10 21.15 -2.63
N PRO A 90 7.07 21.95 -2.34
CA PRO A 90 6.92 22.58 -1.02
C PRO A 90 6.85 21.54 0.11
N LYS A 91 7.51 21.81 1.25
CA LYS A 91 7.49 20.95 2.46
C LYS A 91 6.07 20.60 2.89
N THR A 92 5.16 21.57 2.82
CA THR A 92 3.74 21.37 3.15
C THR A 92 3.04 20.38 2.21
N SER A 93 3.45 20.31 0.94
CA SER A 93 2.94 19.32 0.01
C SER A 93 3.57 17.95 0.24
N PHE A 94 4.84 17.87 0.65
CA PHE A 94 5.50 16.60 0.99
C PHE A 94 4.74 15.82 2.06
N LYS A 95 4.15 16.51 3.03
CA LYS A 95 3.29 15.94 4.08
C LYS A 95 2.06 15.18 3.53
N ALA A 96 1.72 15.30 2.25
CA ALA A 96 0.68 14.50 1.62
C ALA A 96 1.08 13.01 1.45
N ILE A 97 2.37 12.67 1.53
CA ILE A 97 2.80 11.27 1.65
C ILE A 97 2.38 10.75 3.02
N ASP A 98 1.73 9.59 3.06
CA ASP A 98 1.44 8.88 4.31
C ASP A 98 2.51 7.84 4.64
N ILE A 99 2.92 7.01 3.67
CA ILE A 99 3.88 5.91 3.87
C ILE A 99 5.01 5.97 2.84
N ILE A 100 6.23 5.72 3.29
CA ILE A 100 7.40 5.44 2.45
C ILE A 100 7.83 3.98 2.68
N VAL A 101 7.88 3.19 1.60
CA VAL A 101 8.39 1.81 1.65
C VAL A 101 9.76 1.79 0.98
N VAL A 102 10.80 1.44 1.74
CA VAL A 102 12.16 1.34 1.22
C VAL A 102 12.45 -0.12 0.88
N ALA A 103 12.72 -0.41 -0.38
CA ALA A 103 13.11 -1.73 -0.85
C ALA A 103 14.50 -1.70 -1.49
N ASN A 104 15.45 -2.43 -0.91
CA ASN A 104 16.84 -2.44 -1.35
C ASN A 104 17.41 -3.87 -1.41
N PRO A 105 18.46 -4.10 -2.22
CA PRO A 105 19.21 -5.35 -2.16
C PRO A 105 19.97 -5.49 -0.84
N VAL A 106 19.82 -6.63 -0.17
CA VAL A 106 20.70 -7.09 0.91
C VAL A 106 21.65 -8.15 0.38
N ILE A 107 22.87 -8.16 0.91
CA ILE A 107 23.92 -9.10 0.51
C ILE A 107 24.08 -10.14 1.62
N SER A 108 23.96 -11.42 1.25
CA SER A 108 24.28 -12.54 2.14
C SER A 108 25.20 -13.50 1.39
N GLY A 109 26.47 -13.55 1.81
CA GLY A 109 27.55 -14.22 1.08
C GLY A 109 27.72 -13.65 -0.33
N LEU A 110 27.62 -14.52 -1.34
CA LEU A 110 27.72 -14.14 -2.76
C LEU A 110 26.36 -13.85 -3.42
N LYS A 111 25.25 -13.97 -2.68
CA LYS A 111 23.90 -13.79 -3.21
C LYS A 111 23.33 -12.42 -2.82
N LYS A 112 22.59 -11.82 -3.75
CA LYS A 112 21.82 -10.59 -3.54
C LYS A 112 20.35 -10.94 -3.44
N TYR A 113 19.71 -10.43 -2.41
CA TYR A 113 18.28 -10.62 -2.16
C TYR A 113 17.61 -9.26 -2.12
N LYS A 114 16.48 -9.08 -2.81
CA LYS A 114 15.68 -7.86 -2.65
C LYS A 114 14.81 -8.01 -1.40
N ARG A 115 14.85 -7.04 -0.51
CA ARG A 115 14.07 -6.99 0.72
C ARG A 115 13.43 -5.62 0.88
N VAL A 116 12.23 -5.60 1.45
CA VAL A 116 11.72 -4.37 2.06
C VAL A 116 12.52 -4.18 3.34
N LEU A 117 13.22 -3.05 3.44
CA LEU A 117 14.07 -2.73 4.59
C LEU A 117 13.31 -1.97 5.67
N ARG A 118 12.42 -1.07 5.26
CA ARG A 118 11.66 -0.21 6.17
C ARG A 118 10.30 0.14 5.59
N ILE A 119 9.32 0.26 6.47
CA ILE A 119 8.04 0.89 6.20
C ILE A 119 7.92 2.06 7.16
N THR A 120 7.98 3.27 6.64
CA THR A 120 8.06 4.50 7.42
C THR A 120 6.78 5.31 7.22
N GLU A 121 6.12 5.67 8.32
CA GLU A 121 5.06 6.66 8.37
C GLU A 121 5.64 8.08 8.33
N VAL A 122 5.03 8.93 7.51
CA VAL A 122 5.31 10.37 7.45
C VAL A 122 4.24 11.10 8.27
N ARG A 123 4.62 11.50 9.49
CA ARG A 123 3.80 12.34 10.38
C ARG A 123 3.65 13.75 9.80
N LYS A 124 2.67 14.50 10.32
CA LYS A 124 2.27 15.81 9.76
C LYS A 124 2.72 17.00 10.60
N GLU A 125 3.06 16.76 11.86
CA GLU A 125 3.47 17.78 12.85
C GLU A 125 5.00 17.96 12.86
N TRP A 126 5.52 18.65 11.85
CA TRP A 126 6.93 19.07 11.69
C TRP A 126 6.97 20.23 10.69
N ASP A 127 7.91 21.16 10.78
CA ASP A 127 7.97 22.35 9.93
C ASP A 127 9.18 22.37 9.02
N GLU A 128 10.38 22.13 9.55
CA GLU A 128 11.63 22.37 8.83
C GLU A 128 12.35 21.08 8.43
N ASP A 129 12.61 20.18 9.38
CA ASP A 129 13.38 18.96 9.18
C ASP A 129 12.63 17.75 9.77
N PRO A 130 12.02 16.90 8.91
CA PRO A 130 11.22 15.77 9.37
C PRO A 130 12.04 14.70 10.10
N LEU A 131 13.36 14.64 9.95
CA LEU A 131 14.17 13.69 10.71
C LEU A 131 14.42 14.20 12.13
N ARG A 132 14.76 15.49 12.28
CA ARG A 132 15.01 16.10 13.61
C ARG A 132 13.74 16.29 14.42
N GLU A 133 12.62 16.52 13.75
CA GLU A 133 11.33 16.83 14.36
C GLU A 133 10.41 15.60 14.46
N HIS A 134 10.97 14.39 14.30
CA HIS A 134 10.22 13.13 14.41
C HIS A 134 9.04 13.02 13.43
N GLY A 135 9.17 13.65 12.27
CA GLY A 135 8.27 13.53 11.12
C GLY A 135 8.32 12.16 10.44
N PHE A 136 9.39 11.37 10.65
CA PHE A 136 9.51 10.00 10.15
C PHE A 136 9.46 8.98 11.28
N VAL A 137 8.55 8.02 11.17
CA VAL A 137 8.40 6.93 12.14
C VAL A 137 8.37 5.59 11.44
N ASP A 138 9.34 4.74 11.74
CA ASP A 138 9.35 3.38 11.22
C ASP A 138 8.28 2.54 11.92
N LEU A 139 7.35 2.01 11.14
CA LEU A 139 6.34 1.05 11.60
C LEU A 139 6.88 -0.38 11.52
N MET A 140 7.75 -0.64 10.54
CA MET A 140 8.43 -1.93 10.39
C MET A 140 9.87 -1.73 9.93
N ALA A 141 10.77 -2.57 10.42
CA ALA A 141 12.19 -2.56 10.10
C ALA A 141 12.71 -3.97 9.85
N TYR A 142 13.56 -4.11 8.84
CA TYR A 142 14.18 -5.38 8.48
C TYR A 142 15.28 -5.74 9.47
N ASN A 143 15.22 -6.96 9.98
CA ASN A 143 16.22 -7.55 10.84
C ASN A 143 17.12 -8.49 10.02
N PRO A 144 18.41 -8.15 9.82
CA PRO A 144 19.32 -8.95 9.01
C PRO A 144 19.71 -10.29 9.65
N VAL A 145 19.49 -10.45 10.96
CA VAL A 145 19.79 -11.69 11.67
C VAL A 145 18.70 -12.73 11.43
N THR A 146 17.43 -12.31 11.47
CA THR A 146 16.27 -13.20 11.25
C THR A 146 15.85 -13.28 9.78
N ASP A 147 16.36 -12.39 8.92
CA ASP A 147 15.91 -12.18 7.53
C ASP A 147 14.40 -11.87 7.44
N GLN A 148 13.87 -11.10 8.39
CA GLN A 148 12.46 -10.77 8.49
C GLN A 148 12.21 -9.26 8.59
N LEU A 149 11.07 -8.82 8.07
CA LEU A 149 10.56 -7.48 8.32
C LEU A 149 9.75 -7.51 9.62
N GLU A 150 10.27 -6.90 10.67
CA GLU A 150 9.72 -6.95 12.02
C GLU A 150 8.96 -5.66 12.35
N ILE A 151 7.90 -5.77 13.15
CA ILE A 151 7.16 -4.60 13.65
C ILE A 151 8.00 -3.85 14.68
N THR A 152 7.99 -2.53 14.62
CA THR A 152 8.63 -1.69 15.65
C THR A 152 7.71 -1.53 16.86
N ASP A 153 8.26 -1.01 17.96
CA ASP A 153 7.46 -0.66 19.14
C ASP A 153 6.43 0.43 18.83
N GLU A 154 6.71 1.31 17.87
CA GLU A 154 5.76 2.32 17.43
C GLU A 154 4.49 1.71 16.84
N LEU A 155 4.62 0.71 15.97
CA LEU A 155 3.45 0.01 15.44
C LEU A 155 2.80 -0.89 16.51
N ARG A 156 3.60 -1.61 17.30
CA ARG A 156 3.12 -2.54 18.34
C ARG A 156 2.28 -1.84 19.40
N ASN A 157 2.70 -0.64 19.83
CA ASN A 157 2.03 0.14 20.86
C ASN A 157 0.91 1.04 20.29
N GLY A 158 0.62 0.96 18.99
CA GLY A 158 -0.42 1.74 18.34
C GLY A 158 -0.09 3.23 18.19
N ASN A 159 1.18 3.59 18.04
CA ASN A 159 1.64 4.97 17.83
C ASN A 159 1.58 5.43 16.36
N SER A 160 1.00 4.63 15.46
CA SER A 160 0.72 5.05 14.08
C SER A 160 -0.44 6.04 14.03
N ASP A 161 -0.17 7.26 13.58
CA ASP A 161 -1.19 8.29 13.38
C ASP A 161 -2.12 7.93 12.21
N ILE A 162 -1.59 7.24 11.19
CA ILE A 162 -2.39 6.77 10.06
C ILE A 162 -3.43 5.77 10.52
N LEU A 163 -3.01 4.74 11.28
CA LEU A 163 -3.93 3.71 11.74
C LEU A 163 -4.98 4.29 12.70
N LYS A 164 -4.58 5.19 13.62
CA LYS A 164 -5.53 5.92 14.49
C LYS A 164 -6.54 6.73 13.68
N ARG A 165 -6.08 7.48 12.66
CA ARG A 165 -6.94 8.29 11.78
C ARG A 165 -7.93 7.43 10.99
N MET A 166 -7.49 6.28 10.48
CA MET A 166 -8.35 5.34 9.77
C MET A 166 -9.37 4.68 10.71
N ALA A 167 -8.91 4.20 11.86
CA ALA A 167 -9.76 3.55 12.87
C ALA A 167 -10.87 4.49 13.36
N GLY A 168 -10.55 5.78 13.58
CA GLY A 168 -11.54 6.78 13.99
C GLY A 168 -12.67 7.04 12.98
N ARG A 169 -12.52 6.61 11.72
CA ARG A 169 -13.56 6.73 10.67
C ARG A 169 -14.44 5.49 10.53
N VAL A 170 -14.12 4.42 11.24
CA VAL A 170 -14.84 3.14 11.17
C VAL A 170 -15.48 2.88 12.52
N LYS A 171 -16.81 2.79 12.55
CA LYS A 171 -17.58 2.62 13.80
C LYS A 171 -17.10 1.43 14.63
N GLU A 172 -16.71 0.35 13.97
CA GLU A 172 -16.25 -0.89 14.58
C GLU A 172 -14.84 -0.80 15.19
N PHE A 173 -14.07 0.22 14.85
CA PHE A 173 -12.66 0.39 15.25
C PHE A 173 -12.42 1.65 16.10
N ALA A 174 -13.37 2.58 16.11
CA ALA A 174 -13.23 3.86 16.81
C ALA A 174 -13.02 3.65 18.32
N GLY A 175 -11.82 3.96 18.81
CA GLY A 175 -11.44 3.80 20.22
C GLY A 175 -11.07 2.37 20.62
N ASP A 176 -11.05 1.41 19.69
CA ASP A 176 -10.76 0.00 19.94
C ASP A 176 -9.54 -0.45 19.13
N TRP A 177 -8.34 -0.31 19.72
CA TRP A 177 -7.07 -0.70 19.09
C TRP A 177 -6.98 -2.20 18.87
N ASP A 178 -7.51 -3.01 19.79
CA ASP A 178 -7.49 -4.46 19.66
C ASP A 178 -8.33 -4.90 18.45
N ALA A 179 -9.48 -4.28 18.20
CA ALA A 179 -10.28 -4.54 17.00
C ALA A 179 -9.52 -4.18 15.71
N VAL A 180 -8.78 -3.07 15.69
CA VAL A 180 -7.92 -2.69 14.55
C VAL A 180 -6.83 -3.74 14.32
N TRP A 181 -6.09 -4.07 15.38
CA TRP A 181 -4.97 -5.01 15.31
C TRP A 181 -5.43 -6.41 14.91
N ASN A 182 -6.51 -6.91 15.52
CA ASN A 182 -7.12 -8.19 15.16
C ASN A 182 -7.54 -8.22 13.69
N ASN A 183 -8.07 -7.11 13.15
CA ASN A 183 -8.40 -7.04 11.73
C ASN A 183 -7.17 -7.06 10.81
N ILE A 184 -6.08 -6.39 11.20
CA ILE A 184 -4.81 -6.41 10.47
C ILE A 184 -4.25 -7.84 10.44
N VAL A 185 -4.19 -8.51 11.60
CA VAL A 185 -3.71 -9.89 11.72
C VAL A 185 -4.61 -10.86 10.96
N LEU A 186 -5.93 -10.68 11.03
CA LEU A 186 -6.90 -11.46 10.25
C LEU A 186 -6.60 -11.39 8.74
N ARG A 187 -6.39 -10.18 8.21
CA ARG A 187 -6.05 -10.00 6.79
C ARG A 187 -4.72 -10.66 6.44
N ALA A 188 -3.71 -10.54 7.31
CA ALA A 188 -2.43 -11.21 7.14
C ALA A 188 -2.61 -12.74 7.10
N ASN A 189 -3.37 -13.31 8.02
CA ASN A 189 -3.68 -14.74 8.08
C ASN A 189 -4.43 -15.23 6.83
N CYS A 190 -5.37 -14.44 6.29
CA CYS A 190 -6.06 -14.77 5.04
C CYS A 190 -5.09 -14.79 3.85
N LYS A 191 -4.15 -13.84 3.77
CA LYS A 191 -3.11 -13.84 2.72
C LYS A 191 -2.15 -15.01 2.88
N GLN A 192 -1.71 -15.30 4.10
CA GLN A 192 -0.88 -16.46 4.39
C GLN A 192 -1.58 -17.76 3.98
N ALA A 193 -2.87 -17.91 4.27
CA ALA A 193 -3.63 -19.10 3.87
C ALA A 193 -3.66 -19.32 2.36
N ILE A 194 -3.67 -18.25 1.54
CA ILE A 194 -3.56 -18.36 0.08
C ILE A 194 -2.17 -18.87 -0.34
N VAL A 195 -1.11 -18.34 0.29
CA VAL A 195 0.28 -18.78 0.04
C VAL A 195 0.49 -20.24 0.47
N ASP A 196 -0.08 -20.64 1.60
CA ASP A 196 -0.05 -22.02 2.09
C ASP A 196 -0.78 -22.94 1.10
N ALA A 197 -1.97 -22.53 0.64
CA ALA A 197 -2.73 -23.29 -0.36
C ALA A 197 -1.97 -23.46 -1.67
N PHE A 198 -1.30 -22.40 -2.15
CA PHE A 198 -0.37 -22.49 -3.29
C PHE A 198 0.77 -23.46 -3.02
N SER A 199 1.41 -23.36 -1.85
CA SER A 199 2.54 -24.23 -1.50
C SER A 199 2.14 -25.71 -1.45
N GLU A 200 0.90 -26.00 -1.07
CA GLU A 200 0.33 -27.36 -1.04
C GLU A 200 -0.17 -27.85 -2.40
N SER A 201 -0.68 -26.96 -3.27
CA SER A 201 -1.29 -27.34 -4.55
C SER A 201 -0.33 -27.25 -5.74
N GLY A 202 0.64 -26.35 -5.71
CA GLY A 202 1.43 -25.93 -6.86
C GLY A 202 0.71 -25.02 -7.86
N ASP A 203 -0.55 -24.62 -7.58
CA ASP A 203 -1.38 -23.82 -8.48
C ASP A 203 -1.02 -22.33 -8.39
N GLU A 204 -0.15 -21.86 -9.30
CA GLU A 204 0.27 -20.45 -9.39
C GLU A 204 -0.91 -19.48 -9.58
N SER A 205 -2.04 -19.95 -10.14
CA SER A 205 -3.21 -19.08 -10.37
C SER A 205 -3.85 -18.57 -9.07
N LEU A 206 -3.57 -19.21 -7.93
CA LEU A 206 -3.98 -18.74 -6.60
C LEU A 206 -3.30 -17.42 -6.20
N LEU A 207 -2.12 -17.13 -6.76
CA LEU A 207 -1.37 -15.89 -6.50
C LEU A 207 -1.73 -14.79 -7.48
N GLU A 208 -2.47 -15.12 -8.55
CA GLU A 208 -2.82 -14.18 -9.61
C GLU A 208 -4.00 -13.27 -9.24
N ALA A 209 -4.05 -12.10 -9.89
CA ALA A 209 -5.00 -11.05 -9.57
C ALA A 209 -6.47 -11.52 -9.58
N GLU A 210 -6.85 -12.39 -10.52
CA GLU A 210 -8.20 -12.92 -10.63
C GLU A 210 -8.65 -13.65 -9.36
N PHE A 211 -7.79 -14.53 -8.83
CA PHE A 211 -8.07 -15.24 -7.59
C PHE A 211 -8.05 -14.31 -6.38
N VAL A 212 -7.07 -13.41 -6.31
CA VAL A 212 -6.90 -12.49 -5.18
C VAL A 212 -8.08 -11.52 -5.06
N ILE A 213 -8.65 -11.05 -6.18
CA ILE A 213 -9.87 -10.23 -6.19
C ILE A 213 -11.02 -11.02 -5.57
N ARG A 214 -11.27 -12.23 -6.07
CA ARG A 214 -12.34 -13.08 -5.55
C ARG A 214 -12.16 -13.41 -4.07
N ALA A 215 -10.93 -13.66 -3.63
CA ALA A 215 -10.63 -13.88 -2.22
C ALA A 215 -10.93 -12.63 -1.36
N ASN A 216 -10.63 -11.43 -1.86
CA ASN A 216 -10.99 -10.18 -1.17
C ASN A 216 -12.52 -10.00 -1.07
N ASP A 217 -13.27 -10.32 -2.13
CA ASP A 217 -14.74 -10.26 -2.13
C ASP A 217 -15.33 -11.23 -1.11
N ILE A 218 -14.82 -12.47 -1.08
CA ILE A 218 -15.25 -13.47 -0.10
C ILE A 218 -14.91 -13.05 1.32
N PHE A 219 -13.72 -12.49 1.55
CA PHE A 219 -13.36 -11.93 2.85
C PHE A 219 -14.39 -10.89 3.31
N ARG A 220 -14.83 -10.00 2.41
CA ARG A 220 -15.86 -9.00 2.73
C ARG A 220 -17.22 -9.63 3.02
N ILE A 221 -17.68 -10.53 2.15
CA ILE A 221 -18.97 -11.23 2.30
C ILE A 221 -19.02 -12.00 3.63
N VAL A 222 -17.95 -12.72 3.97
CA VAL A 222 -17.85 -13.46 5.23
C VAL A 222 -17.82 -12.50 6.42
N SER A 223 -17.04 -11.43 6.33
CA SER A 223 -16.98 -10.40 7.39
C SER A 223 -18.36 -9.81 7.70
N ASP A 224 -19.12 -9.46 6.65
CA ASP A 224 -20.46 -8.89 6.79
C ASP A 224 -21.44 -9.93 7.39
N LYS A 225 -21.42 -11.19 6.92
CA LYS A 225 -22.24 -12.28 7.48
C LYS A 225 -21.95 -12.55 8.95
N VAL A 226 -20.68 -12.59 9.34
CA VAL A 226 -20.28 -12.81 10.74
C VAL A 226 -20.72 -11.63 11.60
N LYS A 227 -20.58 -10.40 11.10
CA LYS A 227 -21.03 -9.19 11.79
C LYS A 227 -22.54 -9.20 12.00
N GLU A 228 -23.33 -9.54 10.99
CA GLU A 228 -24.80 -9.65 11.10
C GLU A 228 -25.23 -10.67 12.14
N LYS A 229 -24.55 -11.83 12.20
CA LYS A 229 -24.88 -12.92 13.14
C LYS A 229 -24.45 -12.64 14.58
N THR A 230 -23.30 -12.00 14.77
CA THR A 230 -22.65 -11.89 16.10
C THR A 230 -22.66 -10.47 16.67
N GLY A 231 -23.06 -9.48 15.88
CA GLY A 231 -23.03 -8.06 16.23
C GLY A 231 -21.64 -7.42 16.14
N LYS A 232 -20.57 -8.18 15.84
CA LYS A 232 -19.18 -7.68 15.77
C LYS A 232 -18.35 -8.39 14.70
N LEU A 233 -17.21 -7.81 14.35
CA LEU A 233 -16.23 -8.43 13.45
C LEU A 233 -15.37 -9.45 14.23
N ASP A 234 -15.92 -10.65 14.41
CA ASP A 234 -15.24 -11.77 15.09
C ASP A 234 -14.17 -12.39 14.17
N SER A 235 -12.89 -12.08 14.43
CA SER A 235 -11.78 -12.42 13.53
C SER A 235 -11.58 -13.93 13.36
N ASP A 236 -11.74 -14.71 14.43
CA ASP A 236 -11.55 -16.17 14.38
C ASP A 236 -12.61 -16.83 13.51
N LYS A 237 -13.88 -16.41 13.65
CA LYS A 237 -14.98 -16.92 12.82
C LYS A 237 -14.83 -16.51 11.36
N ILE A 238 -14.43 -15.26 11.10
CA ILE A 238 -14.20 -14.79 9.72
C ILE A 238 -13.08 -15.60 9.08
N TYR A 239 -11.98 -15.82 9.79
CA TYR A 239 -10.87 -16.60 9.28
C TYR A 239 -11.26 -18.06 9.01
N PHE A 240 -12.01 -18.67 9.92
CA PHE A 240 -12.52 -20.03 9.75
C PHE A 240 -13.38 -20.16 8.49
N GLU A 241 -14.40 -19.30 8.34
CA GLU A 241 -15.28 -19.33 7.16
C GLU A 241 -14.51 -19.05 5.87
N PHE A 242 -13.54 -18.13 5.89
CA PHE A 242 -12.66 -17.86 4.75
C PHE A 242 -11.81 -19.08 4.36
N LYS A 243 -11.20 -19.76 5.33
CA LYS A 243 -10.41 -20.98 5.07
C LYS A 243 -11.25 -22.12 4.53
N GLU A 244 -12.46 -22.29 5.04
CA GLU A 244 -13.38 -23.31 4.55
C GLU A 244 -13.79 -23.05 3.10
N TRP A 245 -14.01 -21.78 2.73
CA TRP A 245 -14.20 -21.41 1.34
C TRP A 245 -12.96 -21.72 0.49
N LEU A 246 -11.78 -21.27 0.92
CA LEU A 246 -10.52 -21.43 0.18
C LEU A 246 -10.23 -22.92 -0.10
N ARG A 247 -10.40 -23.79 0.89
CA ARG A 247 -10.23 -25.24 0.75
C ARG A 247 -11.17 -25.84 -0.30
N LYS A 248 -12.44 -25.44 -0.30
CA LYS A 248 -13.42 -25.92 -1.28
C LYS A 248 -13.08 -25.46 -2.69
N GLU A 249 -12.64 -24.21 -2.82
CA GLU A 249 -12.27 -23.62 -4.11
C GLU A 249 -11.04 -24.31 -4.72
N VAL A 250 -9.99 -24.54 -3.92
CA VAL A 250 -8.79 -25.26 -4.38
C VAL A 250 -9.13 -26.70 -4.78
N LYS A 251 -9.98 -27.40 -4.02
CA LYS A 251 -10.43 -28.76 -4.37
C LYS A 251 -11.21 -28.79 -5.67
N LYS A 252 -12.10 -27.81 -5.88
CA LYS A 252 -12.89 -27.71 -7.11
C LYS A 252 -11.99 -27.53 -8.33
N ARG A 253 -11.00 -26.65 -8.24
CA ARG A 253 -10.03 -26.39 -9.33
C ARG A 253 -9.22 -27.63 -9.70
N LYS A 254 -8.75 -28.39 -8.71
CA LYS A 254 -8.07 -29.69 -8.93
C LYS A 254 -8.94 -30.74 -9.64
N GLN A 255 -10.26 -30.60 -9.66
CA GLN A 255 -11.18 -31.51 -10.36
C GLN A 255 -11.54 -31.03 -11.77
N GLU A 256 -11.26 -29.76 -12.08
CA GLU A 256 -11.52 -29.13 -13.37
C GLU A 256 -10.28 -29.17 -14.30
N GLU A 257 -9.11 -29.56 -13.77
CA GLU A 257 -7.88 -29.91 -14.48
C GLU A 257 -7.80 -31.40 -14.84
#